data_AF-A0A2T4Z163-F1
#
_entry.id   AF-A0A2T4Z163-F1
#
_cell.length_a   1.000
_cell.length_b   1.000
_cell.length_c   1.000
_cell.angle_alpha   90.00
_cell.angle_beta   90.00
_cell.angle_gamma   90.00
#
_symmetry.space_group_name_H-M   'P 1'
#
loop_
_entity.id
_entity.type
_entity.pdbx_description
1 polymer ?
#
loop_
_entity_poly.entity_id
_entity_poly.type
_entity_poly.pdbx_seq_one_letter_code
_entity_poly.pdbx_strand_id
1 'polypeptide(L)'
;MRRLVITFCGIYLAAAALAAATTGWGLIEPVPGYRLSLFWMSPDTLEARIDALVATHRIFEAQVYAGLHAVSWATVLSLTLVGALRALVGPSEPLANIRSTAIVMGGLAGLILMSWLAQPILDQASRIPSPTTALSSMPGYWIFGMALSAAITAGHLSLFVHDMVLAAKKRWIGADAEAAA
;
A
#
# COMPACT_ATOMS: atom_id res chain seq x y z
N MET A 1 0.32 -20.25 -5.44
CA MET A 1 0.56 -18.96 -4.75
C MET A 1 0.43 -17.78 -5.70
N ARG A 2 1.28 -17.68 -6.74
CA ARG A 2 1.28 -16.54 -7.67
C ARG A 2 -0.07 -16.23 -8.31
N ARG A 3 -0.79 -17.25 -8.80
CA ARG A 3 -2.15 -17.08 -9.36
C ARG A 3 -3.13 -16.51 -8.33
N LEU A 4 -3.12 -17.02 -7.10
CA LEU A 4 -3.97 -16.53 -6.00
C LEU A 4 -3.68 -15.06 -5.67
N VAL A 5 -2.40 -14.68 -5.57
CA VAL A 5 -2.00 -13.29 -5.34
C VAL A 5 -2.49 -12.39 -6.47
N ILE A 6 -2.28 -12.78 -7.73
CA ILE A 6 -2.75 -12.02 -8.90
C ILE A 6 -4.27 -11.87 -8.89
N THR A 7 -5.01 -12.95 -8.66
CA THR A 7 -6.48 -12.91 -8.59
C THR A 7 -6.97 -12.02 -7.45
N PHE A 8 -6.37 -12.13 -6.26
CA PHE A 8 -6.75 -11.31 -5.11
C PHE A 8 -6.48 -9.83 -5.36
N CYS A 9 -5.29 -9.49 -5.86
CA CYS A 9 -4.96 -8.11 -6.23
C CYS A 9 -5.89 -7.58 -7.33
N GLY A 10 -6.23 -8.41 -8.32
CA GLY A 10 -7.18 -8.05 -9.38
C GLY A 10 -8.59 -7.73 -8.84
N ILE A 11 -9.11 -8.56 -7.94
CA ILE A 11 -10.40 -8.32 -7.27
C ILE A 11 -10.35 -7.03 -6.44
N TYR A 12 -9.28 -6.83 -5.68
CA TYR A 12 -9.10 -5.62 -4.89
C TYR A 12 -9.04 -4.36 -5.76
N LEU A 13 -8.30 -4.38 -6.87
CA LEU A 13 -8.23 -3.26 -7.82
C LEU A 13 -9.60 -3.00 -8.47
N ALA A 14 -10.36 -4.04 -8.81
CA ALA A 14 -11.71 -3.89 -9.33
C ALA A 14 -12.65 -3.28 -8.28
N ALA A 15 -12.56 -3.71 -7.02
CA ALA A 15 -13.33 -3.12 -5.92
C ALA A 15 -12.97 -1.65 -5.67
N ALA A 16 -11.68 -1.30 -5.73
CA ALA A 16 -11.21 0.08 -5.63
C ALA A 16 -11.74 0.94 -6.79
N ALA A 17 -11.73 0.42 -8.01
CA ALA A 17 -12.27 1.10 -9.18
C ALA A 17 -13.79 1.30 -9.08
N LEU A 18 -14.53 0.31 -8.59
CA LEU A 18 -15.97 0.43 -8.34
C LEU A 18 -16.27 1.47 -7.25
N ALA A 19 -15.52 1.46 -6.14
CA ALA A 19 -15.65 2.45 -5.08
C ALA A 19 -15.29 3.87 -5.57
N ALA A 20 -14.32 3.99 -6.47
CA ALA A 20 -14.00 5.25 -7.12
C ALA A 20 -15.14 5.71 -8.05
N ALA A 21 -15.74 4.80 -8.82
CA ALA A 21 -16.82 5.13 -9.74
C ALA A 21 -18.07 5.70 -9.02
N THR A 22 -18.35 5.30 -7.77
CA THR A 22 -19.51 5.82 -7.01
C THR A 22 -19.36 7.28 -6.61
N THR A 23 -18.15 7.84 -6.60
CA THR A 23 -17.89 9.24 -6.24
C THR A 23 -18.00 10.23 -7.42
N GLY A 24 -18.16 9.74 -8.65
CA GLY A 24 -18.38 10.58 -9.85
C GLY A 24 -17.24 11.59 -10.11
N TRP A 25 -17.61 12.84 -10.39
CA TRP A 25 -16.68 13.93 -10.73
C TRP A 25 -15.83 14.41 -9.54
N GLY A 26 -16.23 14.10 -8.30
CA GLY A 26 -15.50 14.51 -7.11
C GLY A 26 -14.03 14.07 -7.12
N LEU A 27 -13.70 12.92 -7.72
CA LEU A 27 -12.31 12.43 -7.69
C LEU A 27 -11.34 13.27 -8.50
N ILE A 28 -11.82 13.97 -9.52
CA ILE A 28 -10.98 14.79 -10.39
C ILE A 28 -11.04 16.27 -10.04
N GLU A 29 -11.99 16.67 -9.20
CA GLU A 29 -12.07 18.03 -8.70
C GLU A 29 -11.02 18.26 -7.59
N PRO A 30 -10.12 19.25 -7.76
CA PRO A 30 -9.16 19.66 -6.75
C PRO A 30 -9.83 20.03 -5.42
N VAL A 31 -9.30 19.53 -4.31
CA VAL A 31 -9.74 19.88 -2.96
C VAL A 31 -8.84 20.98 -2.38
N PRO A 32 -9.38 22.16 -2.02
CA PRO A 32 -8.63 23.17 -1.28
C PRO A 32 -8.05 22.63 0.02
N GLY A 33 -6.79 22.96 0.33
CA GLY A 33 -6.14 22.51 1.58
C GLY A 33 -5.66 21.06 1.58
N TYR A 34 -5.74 20.34 0.46
CA TYR A 34 -5.17 19.00 0.35
C TYR A 34 -3.64 19.04 0.54
N ARG A 35 -3.15 18.43 1.63
CA ARG A 35 -1.72 18.40 1.95
C ARG A 35 -0.92 17.64 0.88
N LEU A 36 0.24 18.16 0.51
CA LEU A 36 1.18 17.44 -0.35
C LEU A 36 1.82 16.29 0.43
N SER A 37 1.95 15.14 -0.23
CA SER A 37 2.67 13.98 0.30
C SER A 37 3.38 13.29 -0.87
N LEU A 38 4.37 12.45 -0.56
CA LEU A 38 4.98 11.51 -1.50
C LEU A 38 4.48 10.08 -1.27
N PHE A 39 3.83 9.83 -0.13
CA PHE A 39 3.49 8.49 0.31
C PHE A 39 2.16 8.47 1.08
N TRP A 40 1.27 7.55 0.70
CA TRP A 40 -0.11 7.51 1.21
C TRP A 40 -0.24 6.77 2.53
N MET A 41 0.72 5.90 2.89
CA MET A 41 0.64 5.04 4.07
C MET A 41 0.92 5.80 5.39
N SER A 42 1.17 7.11 5.34
CA SER A 42 1.37 7.93 6.55
C SER A 42 0.02 8.31 7.16
N PRO A 43 -0.25 7.98 8.44
CA PRO A 43 -1.49 8.35 9.14
C PRO A 43 -1.75 9.86 9.13
N ASP A 44 -0.71 10.66 9.34
CA ASP A 44 -0.79 12.13 9.35
C ASP A 44 -1.26 12.70 8.00
N THR A 45 -0.99 11.97 6.91
CA THR A 45 -1.43 12.37 5.57
C THR A 45 -2.85 11.92 5.25
N LEU A 46 -3.33 10.85 5.91
CA LEU A 46 -4.71 10.41 5.83
C LEU A 46 -5.63 11.39 6.56
N GLU A 47 -5.30 11.73 7.81
CA GLU A 47 -6.08 12.64 8.64
C GLU A 47 -6.23 14.01 7.99
N ALA A 48 -5.12 14.63 7.59
CA ALA A 48 -5.14 15.93 6.92
C ALA A 48 -5.95 15.95 5.61
N ARG A 49 -6.02 14.83 4.88
CA ARG A 49 -6.84 14.72 3.65
C ARG A 49 -8.31 14.53 3.95
N ILE A 50 -8.64 13.72 4.96
CA ILE A 50 -10.02 13.55 5.44
C ILE A 50 -10.55 14.91 5.92
N ASP A 51 -9.77 15.64 6.72
CA ASP A 51 -10.15 16.95 7.23
C ASP A 51 -10.43 17.95 6.10
N ALA A 52 -9.58 17.98 5.06
CA ALA A 52 -9.78 18.83 3.89
C ALA A 52 -11.07 18.48 3.10
N LEU A 53 -11.38 17.18 2.96
CA LEU A 53 -12.63 16.74 2.33
C LEU A 53 -13.86 17.11 3.19
N VAL A 54 -13.77 16.93 4.51
CA VAL A 54 -14.85 17.27 5.43
C VAL A 54 -15.10 18.79 5.44
N ALA A 55 -14.03 19.58 5.48
CA ALA A 55 -14.10 21.05 5.45
C ALA A 55 -14.72 21.60 4.16
N THR A 56 -14.69 20.82 3.07
CA THR A 56 -15.30 21.18 1.77
C THR A 56 -16.67 20.54 1.55
N HIS A 57 -17.29 19.98 2.59
CA HIS A 57 -18.58 19.28 2.55
C HIS A 57 -18.60 18.03 1.66
N ARG A 58 -17.43 17.44 1.40
CA ARG A 58 -17.22 16.24 0.56
C ARG A 58 -17.13 14.97 1.42
N ILE A 59 -18.16 14.76 2.24
CA ILE A 59 -18.19 13.72 3.30
C ILE A 59 -18.14 12.31 2.72
N PHE A 60 -18.83 12.07 1.60
CA PHE A 60 -18.86 10.75 0.98
C PHE A 60 -17.48 10.36 0.45
N GLU A 61 -16.77 11.29 -0.18
CA GLU A 61 -15.41 11.05 -0.66
C GLU A 61 -14.41 10.85 0.48
N ALA A 62 -14.60 11.55 1.61
CA ALA A 62 -13.82 11.31 2.82
C ALA A 62 -13.98 9.86 3.32
N GLN A 63 -15.22 9.35 3.33
CA GLN A 63 -15.52 7.96 3.71
C GLN A 63 -14.92 6.95 2.73
N VAL A 64 -15.04 7.20 1.42
CA VAL A 64 -14.44 6.35 0.38
C VAL A 64 -12.92 6.33 0.52
N TYR A 65 -12.29 7.48 0.77
CA TYR A 65 -10.84 7.59 0.97
C TYR A 65 -10.37 6.83 2.22
N ALA A 66 -11.04 7.03 3.36
CA ALA A 66 -10.74 6.33 4.62
C ALA A 66 -10.95 4.82 4.49
N GLY A 67 -12.07 4.41 3.87
CA GLY A 67 -12.39 3.00 3.63
C GLY A 67 -11.37 2.34 2.72
N LEU A 68 -10.98 3.00 1.61
CA LEU A 68 -9.96 2.49 0.71
C LEU A 68 -8.61 2.36 1.41
N HIS A 69 -8.22 3.34 2.22
CA HIS A 69 -6.98 3.26 3.01
C HIS A 69 -6.98 2.04 3.94
N ALA A 70 -8.07 1.82 4.67
CA ALA A 70 -8.22 0.64 5.55
C ALA A 70 -8.17 -0.68 4.77
N VAL A 71 -8.90 -0.78 3.65
CA VAL A 71 -8.92 -1.99 2.79
C VAL A 71 -7.55 -2.26 2.16
N SER A 72 -6.81 -1.20 1.83
CA SER A 72 -5.44 -1.31 1.28
C SER A 72 -4.49 -1.94 2.30
N TRP A 73 -4.51 -1.47 3.55
CA TRP A 73 -3.74 -2.08 4.64
C TRP A 73 -4.20 -3.51 4.96
N ALA A 74 -5.51 -3.75 5.00
CA ALA A 74 -6.06 -5.09 5.21
C ALA A 74 -5.62 -6.07 4.11
N THR A 75 -5.54 -5.61 2.86
CA THR A 75 -5.05 -6.38 1.71
C THR A 75 -3.57 -6.73 1.86
N VAL A 76 -2.73 -5.75 2.21
CA VAL A 76 -1.30 -5.97 2.50
C VAL A 76 -1.11 -6.99 3.61
N LEU A 77 -1.81 -6.81 4.74
CA LEU A 77 -1.72 -7.71 5.89
C LEU A 77 -2.21 -9.12 5.55
N SER A 78 -3.36 -9.24 4.91
CA SER A 78 -3.97 -10.53 4.57
C SER A 78 -3.09 -11.35 3.62
N LEU A 79 -2.58 -10.73 2.55
CA LEU A 79 -1.69 -11.44 1.62
C LEU A 79 -0.35 -11.78 2.27
N THR A 80 0.16 -10.94 3.16
CA THR A 80 1.37 -11.23 3.94
C THR A 80 1.17 -12.43 4.87
N LEU A 81 0.02 -12.50 5.56
CA LEU A 81 -0.36 -13.63 6.40
C LEU A 81 -0.54 -14.91 5.60
N VAL A 82 -1.21 -14.85 4.44
CA VAL A 82 -1.31 -15.98 3.50
C VAL A 82 0.09 -16.44 3.04
N GLY A 83 0.99 -15.47 2.82
CA GLY A 83 2.43 -15.63 2.65
C GLY A 83 3.05 -16.57 3.68
N ALA A 84 3.02 -16.12 4.92
CA ALA A 84 3.59 -16.80 6.07
C ALA A 84 2.97 -18.18 6.32
N LEU A 85 1.63 -18.25 6.37
CA LEU A 85 0.90 -19.48 6.66
C LEU A 85 1.18 -20.56 5.61
N ARG A 86 1.26 -20.18 4.32
CA ARG A 86 1.53 -21.15 3.27
C ARG A 86 2.93 -21.76 3.37
N ALA A 87 3.93 -21.03 3.86
CA ALA A 87 5.27 -21.60 4.10
C ALA A 87 5.26 -22.65 5.24
N LEU A 88 4.33 -22.54 6.18
CA LEU A 88 4.19 -23.49 7.29
C LEU A 88 3.50 -24.78 6.85
N VAL A 89 2.41 -24.69 6.08
CA VAL A 89 1.52 -25.82 5.75
C VAL A 89 1.65 -26.32 4.31
N GLY A 90 2.28 -25.56 3.43
CA GLY A 90 2.32 -25.79 1.98
C GLY A 90 3.71 -26.15 1.44
N PRO A 91 3.87 -26.14 0.10
CA PRO A 91 5.08 -26.61 -0.58
C PRO A 91 6.35 -25.84 -0.19
N SER A 92 7.47 -26.57 -0.11
CA SER A 92 8.73 -26.15 0.51
C SER A 92 9.74 -25.47 -0.45
N GLU A 93 9.27 -24.90 -1.55
CA GLU A 93 10.09 -24.30 -2.58
C GLU A 93 10.03 -22.76 -2.52
N PRO A 94 11.17 -22.05 -2.72
CA PRO A 94 11.18 -20.60 -2.83
C PRO A 94 10.33 -20.11 -4.00
N LEU A 95 9.59 -19.03 -3.81
CA LEU A 95 8.66 -18.48 -4.79
C LEU A 95 8.97 -17.04 -5.20
N ALA A 96 9.73 -16.28 -4.42
CA ALA A 96 10.02 -14.89 -4.69
C ALA A 96 11.16 -14.72 -5.70
N ASN A 97 10.95 -13.84 -6.68
CA ASN A 97 12.05 -13.32 -7.47
C ASN A 97 12.79 -12.24 -6.66
N ILE A 98 13.89 -12.63 -6.01
CA ILE A 98 14.67 -11.80 -5.08
C ILE A 98 14.99 -10.42 -5.69
N ARG A 99 15.35 -10.35 -6.97
CA ARG A 99 15.69 -9.08 -7.62
C ARG A 99 14.49 -8.14 -7.69
N SER A 100 13.33 -8.64 -8.15
CA SER A 100 12.12 -7.82 -8.25
C SER A 100 11.60 -7.41 -6.87
N THR A 101 11.62 -8.34 -5.91
CA THR A 101 11.24 -8.09 -4.52
C THR A 101 12.14 -7.04 -3.87
N ALA A 102 13.46 -7.15 -4.03
CA ALA A 102 14.40 -6.17 -3.48
C ALA A 102 14.19 -4.77 -4.06
N ILE A 103 13.91 -4.65 -5.36
CA ILE A 103 13.61 -3.36 -6.00
C ILE A 103 12.35 -2.74 -5.41
N VAL A 104 11.26 -3.50 -5.28
CA VAL A 104 10.00 -2.97 -4.75
C VAL A 104 10.11 -2.64 -3.26
N MET A 105 10.69 -3.53 -2.45
CA MET A 105 10.85 -3.29 -1.00
C MET A 105 11.85 -2.18 -0.71
N GLY A 106 12.96 -2.13 -1.45
CA GLY A 106 13.94 -1.04 -1.37
C GLY A 106 13.35 0.29 -1.83
N GLY A 107 12.57 0.29 -2.91
CA GLY A 107 11.84 1.46 -3.38
C GLY A 107 10.81 1.94 -2.35
N LEU A 108 10.06 1.03 -1.74
CA LEU A 108 9.10 1.34 -0.67
C LEU A 108 9.79 1.95 0.55
N ALA A 109 10.89 1.34 1.02
CA ALA A 109 11.68 1.86 2.14
C ALA A 109 12.26 3.24 1.81
N GLY A 110 12.76 3.42 0.58
CA GLY A 110 13.22 4.71 0.07
C GLY A 110 12.12 5.75 0.05
N LEU A 111 10.91 5.40 -0.42
CA LEU A 111 9.76 6.31 -0.43
C LEU A 111 9.30 6.69 0.98
N ILE A 112 9.33 5.76 1.94
CA ILE A 112 9.04 6.05 3.35
C ILE A 112 10.06 7.07 3.89
N LEU A 113 11.35 6.81 3.69
CA LEU A 113 12.41 7.68 4.16
C LEU A 113 12.34 9.06 3.49
N MET A 114 12.13 9.10 2.17
CA MET A 114 11.96 10.34 1.42
C MET A 114 10.72 11.10 1.85
N SER A 115 9.59 10.43 2.10
CA SER A 115 8.37 11.08 2.59
C SER A 115 8.62 11.73 3.94
N TRP A 116 9.32 11.04 4.85
CA TRP A 116 9.67 11.59 6.16
C TRP A 116 10.58 12.81 6.05
N LEU A 117 11.64 12.72 5.24
CA LEU A 117 12.60 13.81 5.05
C LEU A 117 12.03 15.01 4.28
N ALA A 118 11.16 14.77 3.30
CA ALA A 118 10.61 15.80 2.43
C ALA A 118 9.40 16.52 3.04
N GLN A 119 8.75 15.96 4.06
CA GLN A 119 7.52 16.53 4.61
C GLN A 119 7.61 18.02 4.97
N PRO A 120 8.69 18.52 5.61
CA PRO A 120 8.81 19.94 5.92
C PRO A 120 8.81 20.83 4.66
N ILE A 121 9.41 20.35 3.58
CA ILE A 121 9.47 21.05 2.29
C ILE A 121 8.10 21.00 1.61
N LEU A 122 7.44 19.85 1.64
CA LEU A 122 6.10 19.66 1.06
C LEU A 122 5.05 20.53 1.76
N ASP A 123 5.15 20.69 3.08
CA ASP A 123 4.27 21.56 3.86
C ASP A 123 4.44 23.04 3.47
N GLN A 124 5.68 23.49 3.23
CA GLN A 124 5.94 24.83 2.71
C GLN A 124 5.45 24.99 1.26
N ALA A 125 5.73 24.02 0.40
CA ALA A 125 5.36 24.03 -1.01
C ALA A 125 3.83 24.03 -1.21
N SER A 126 3.07 23.41 -0.32
CA SER A 126 1.59 23.40 -0.36
C SER A 126 0.96 24.79 -0.31
N ARG A 127 1.70 25.82 0.11
CA ARG A 127 1.25 27.21 0.20
C ARG A 127 1.45 27.99 -1.10
N ILE A 128 2.17 27.43 -2.06
CA ILE A 128 2.50 28.07 -3.34
C ILE A 128 1.55 27.49 -4.41
N PRO A 129 0.62 28.30 -4.97
CA PRO A 129 -0.29 27.82 -6.00
C PRO A 129 0.46 27.40 -7.26
N SER A 130 0.30 26.14 -7.70
CA SER A 130 0.86 25.65 -8.96
C SER A 130 -0.02 24.59 -9.64
N PRO A 131 0.11 24.36 -10.96
CA PRO A 131 -0.59 23.26 -11.63
C PRO A 131 -0.27 21.87 -11.05
N THR A 132 0.94 21.67 -10.52
CA THR A 132 1.35 20.43 -9.84
C THR A 132 0.66 20.26 -8.49
N THR A 133 0.39 21.36 -7.76
CA THR A 133 -0.46 21.30 -6.56
C THR A 133 -1.91 20.96 -6.90
N ALA A 134 -2.43 21.42 -8.04
CA ALA A 134 -3.78 21.12 -8.48
C ALA A 134 -4.00 19.62 -8.73
N LEU A 135 -3.07 18.95 -9.44
CA LEU A 135 -3.09 17.49 -9.61
C LEU A 135 -2.96 16.74 -8.28
N SER A 136 -2.04 17.17 -7.42
CA SER A 136 -1.81 16.55 -6.11
C SER A 136 -2.99 16.73 -5.15
N SER A 137 -3.87 17.69 -5.43
CA SER A 137 -5.11 17.95 -4.70
C SER A 137 -6.34 17.19 -5.23
N MET A 138 -6.20 16.38 -6.30
CA MET A 138 -7.28 15.53 -6.81
C MET A 138 -7.34 14.22 -6.00
N PRO A 139 -8.47 13.88 -5.35
CA PRO A 139 -8.59 12.64 -4.57
C PRO A 139 -8.34 11.37 -5.40
N GLY A 140 -8.75 11.37 -6.67
CA GLY A 140 -8.61 10.24 -7.59
C GLY A 140 -7.16 9.83 -7.84
N TYR A 141 -6.24 10.80 -7.91
CA TYR A 141 -4.80 10.52 -8.04
C TYR A 141 -4.29 9.68 -6.86
N TRP A 142 -4.73 10.02 -5.65
CA TRP A 142 -4.33 9.34 -4.43
C TRP A 142 -4.99 7.98 -4.26
N ILE A 143 -6.28 7.88 -4.57
CA ILE A 143 -7.00 6.60 -4.58
C ILE A 143 -6.34 5.61 -5.53
N PHE A 144 -6.00 6.06 -6.74
CA PHE A 144 -5.31 5.22 -7.72
C PHE A 144 -3.91 4.82 -7.26
N GLY A 145 -3.11 5.79 -6.80
CA GLY A 145 -1.76 5.53 -6.30
C GLY A 145 -1.74 4.57 -5.12
N MET A 146 -2.67 4.74 -4.18
CA MET A 146 -2.89 3.86 -3.03
C MET A 146 -3.25 2.44 -3.47
N ALA A 147 -4.27 2.30 -4.32
CA ALA A 147 -4.74 1.00 -4.77
C ALA A 147 -3.65 0.20 -5.50
N LEU A 148 -2.97 0.85 -6.45
CA LEU A 148 -1.93 0.20 -7.23
C LEU A 148 -0.72 -0.19 -6.36
N SER A 149 -0.21 0.74 -5.56
CA SER A 149 0.97 0.48 -4.73
C SER A 149 0.70 -0.51 -3.59
N ALA A 150 -0.52 -0.53 -3.02
CA ALA A 150 -0.93 -1.56 -2.07
C ALA A 150 -0.94 -2.95 -2.72
N ALA A 151 -1.52 -3.09 -3.91
CA ALA A 151 -1.56 -4.37 -4.63
C ALA A 151 -0.15 -4.90 -4.97
N ILE A 152 0.75 -4.03 -5.44
CA ILE A 152 2.14 -4.38 -5.75
C ILE A 152 2.88 -4.77 -4.46
N THR A 153 2.78 -3.95 -3.41
CA THR A 153 3.45 -4.19 -2.13
C THR A 153 2.97 -5.49 -1.51
N ALA A 154 1.65 -5.72 -1.45
CA ALA A 154 1.06 -6.92 -0.88
C ALA A 154 1.52 -8.18 -1.62
N GLY A 155 1.57 -8.13 -2.96
CA GLY A 155 2.02 -9.26 -3.76
C GLY A 155 3.48 -9.63 -3.52
N HIS A 156 4.37 -8.63 -3.49
CA HIS A 156 5.80 -8.86 -3.28
C HIS A 156 6.11 -9.25 -1.83
N LEU A 157 5.44 -8.62 -0.87
CA LEU A 157 5.61 -8.92 0.56
C LEU A 157 5.11 -10.33 0.89
N SER A 158 3.99 -10.78 0.31
CA SER A 158 3.49 -12.14 0.46
C SER A 158 4.50 -13.21 0.03
N LEU A 159 5.13 -13.02 -1.14
CA LEU A 159 6.14 -13.94 -1.66
C LEU A 159 7.43 -13.88 -0.85
N PHE A 160 7.84 -12.68 -0.44
CA PHE A 160 9.03 -12.49 0.38
C PHE A 160 8.90 -13.17 1.74
N VAL A 161 7.79 -12.92 2.44
CA VAL A 161 7.52 -13.48 3.77
C VAL A 161 7.39 -15.00 3.69
N HIS A 162 6.77 -15.54 2.64
CA HIS A 162 6.76 -16.98 2.39
C HIS A 162 8.19 -17.56 2.41
N ASP A 163 9.10 -16.98 1.61
CA ASP A 163 10.46 -17.50 1.48
C ASP A 163 11.29 -17.30 2.76
N MET A 164 11.09 -16.19 3.48
CA MET A 164 11.70 -15.97 4.80
C MET A 164 11.26 -17.02 5.82
N VAL A 165 9.94 -17.27 5.93
CA VAL A 165 9.40 -18.26 6.86
C VAL A 165 9.86 -19.67 6.48
N LEU A 166 9.91 -19.98 5.19
CA LEU A 166 10.44 -21.24 4.70
C LEU A 166 11.92 -21.44 5.08
N ALA A 167 12.75 -20.40 4.93
CA ALA A 167 14.15 -20.44 5.34
C ALA A 167 14.30 -20.61 6.86
N ALA A 168 13.50 -19.90 7.65
CA ALA A 168 13.49 -20.03 9.11
C ALA A 168 13.06 -21.45 9.55
N LYS A 169 12.00 -22.00 8.94
CA LYS A 169 11.53 -23.37 9.17
C LYS A 169 12.62 -24.40 8.88
N LYS A 170 13.33 -24.28 7.74
CA LYS A 170 14.43 -25.18 7.38
C LYS A 170 15.57 -25.13 8.39
N ARG A 171 15.95 -23.94 8.87
CA ARG A 171 16.97 -23.79 9.91
C ARG A 171 16.55 -24.43 11.24
N TRP A 172 15.30 -24.26 11.63
CA TRP A 172 14.79 -24.82 12.88
C TRP A 172 14.78 -26.36 12.85
N ILE A 173 14.21 -26.97 11.79
CA ILE A 173 14.21 -28.43 11.63
C ILE A 173 15.63 -28.99 11.53
N GLY A 174 16.54 -28.29 10.84
CA GLY A 174 17.95 -28.70 10.74
C GLY A 174 18.67 -28.67 12.09
N ALA A 175 18.44 -27.63 12.91
CA ALA A 175 18.98 -27.53 14.26
C ALA A 175 18.43 -28.63 15.19
N ASP A 176 17.13 -28.96 15.06
CA ASP A 176 16.53 -30.06 15.83
C ASP A 176 17.12 -31.43 15.43
N ALA A 177 17.46 -31.62 14.14
CA ALA A 177 18.09 -32.84 13.66
C ALA A 177 19.57 -32.97 14.10
N GLU A 178 20.32 -31.86 14.14
CA GLU A 178 21.68 -31.81 14.68
C GLU A 178 21.72 -32.01 16.20
N ALA A 179 20.71 -31.52 16.94
CA ALA A 179 20.60 -31.72 18.38
C ALA A 179 20.18 -33.15 18.77
N ALA A 180 19.62 -33.93 17.84
CA ALA A 180 19.17 -35.30 18.05
C ALA A 180 20.19 -36.37 17.59
N ALA A 181 21.28 -35.97 16.93
CA ALA A 181 22.35 -36.83 16.41
C ALA A 181 23.54 -36.91 17.39
#